data_AF-A0A919YTI3-F1
#
_entry.id   AF-A0A919YTI3-F1
#
_cell.length_a   1.000
_cell.length_b   1.000
_cell.length_c   1.000
_cell.angle_alpha   90.00
_cell.angle_beta   90.00
_cell.angle_gamma   90.00
#
_symmetry.space_group_name_H-M   'P 1'
#
loop_
_entity.id
_entity.type
_entity.pdbx_description
1 polymer ?
#
loop_
_entity_poly.entity_id
_entity_poly.type
_entity_poly.pdbx_seq_one_letter_code
_entity_poly.pdbx_strand_id
1 'polypeptide(L)' 'MTTNLVTRTLNNPQYLLLVDQENENNSYIGKIIKRQGQSLSEGAEQPAEANEELIFLSFPQPSAEQAEKAAVDYYVQINK' A
#
# COMPACT_ATOMS: atom_id res chain seq x y z
N MET A 1 0.28 4.83 -17.87
CA MET A 1 -0.39 5.71 -16.88
C MET A 1 -1.22 4.81 -15.96
N THR A 2 -1.00 4.83 -14.64
CA THR A 2 -1.74 4.02 -13.66
C THR A 2 -2.82 4.85 -12.97
N THR A 3 -4.02 4.30 -12.81
CA THR A 3 -5.11 4.94 -12.08
C THR A 3 -5.18 4.34 -10.68
N ASN A 4 -5.04 5.16 -9.64
CA ASN A 4 -5.26 4.69 -8.27
C ASN A 4 -6.76 4.53 -8.02
N LEU A 5 -7.21 3.32 -7.71
CA LEU A 5 -8.62 2.98 -7.59
C LEU A 5 -9.08 2.85 -6.15
N VAL A 6 -8.22 2.28 -5.30
CA VAL A 6 -8.52 2.08 -3.89
C VAL A 6 -7.33 2.54 -3.07
N THR A 7 -7.59 3.41 -2.10
CA THR A 7 -6.63 3.77 -1.06
C THR A 7 -7.29 3.55 0.29
N ARG A 8 -6.71 2.69 1.12
CA ARG A 8 -7.24 2.36 2.45
C ARG A 8 -6.13 2.31 3.49
N THR A 9 -6.27 3.08 4.55
CA THR A 9 -5.36 3.00 5.69
C THR A 9 -5.74 1.82 6.59
N LEU A 10 -4.75 1.01 6.95
CA LEU A 10 -4.84 -0.13 7.85
C LEU A 10 -4.16 0.26 9.17
N ASN A 11 -4.88 0.15 10.29
CA ASN A 11 -4.40 0.60 11.59
C ASN A 11 -3.79 -0.56 12.38
N ASN A 12 -2.61 -0.30 12.97
CA ASN A 12 -1.76 -1.21 13.78
C ASN A 12 -1.03 -2.33 13.03
N PRO A 13 0.29 -2.17 12.77
CA PRO A 13 1.00 -0.92 12.50
C PRO A 13 0.28 -0.06 11.44
N GLN A 14 0.69 1.20 11.25
CA GLN A 14 0.13 2.02 10.17
C GLN A 14 0.61 1.45 8.82
N TYR A 15 -0.31 0.82 8.09
CA TYR A 15 -0.08 0.42 6.70
C TYR A 15 -1.08 1.14 5.79
N LEU A 16 -0.72 1.26 4.52
CA LEU A 16 -1.55 1.80 3.46
C LEU A 16 -1.73 0.71 2.42
N LEU A 17 -2.98 0.32 2.19
CA LEU A 17 -3.37 -0.51 1.08
C LEU A 17 -3.70 0.37 -0.10
N LEU A 18 -3.05 0.12 -1.23
CA LEU A 18 -3.32 0.76 -2.50
C LEU A 18 -3.71 -0.30 -3.54
N VAL A 19 -4.67 0.01 -4.39
CA VAL A 19 -4.94 -0.77 -5.61
C VAL A 19 -4.78 0.17 -6.79
N ASP A 20 -3.79 -0.13 -7.63
CA ASP A 20 -3.55 0.58 -8.87
C ASP A 20 -4.02 -0.25 -10.06
N GLN A 21 -4.63 0.41 -11.04
CA GLN A 21 -4.93 -0.19 -12.34
C GLN A 21 -3.80 0.12 -13.31
N GLU A 22 -3.18 -0.93 -13.83
CA GLU A 22 -2.30 -0.86 -14.99
C GLU A 22 -3.16 -0.81 -16.26
N ASN A 23 -3.35 0.39 -16.80
CA ASN A 23 -4.12 0.60 -18.03
C ASN A 23 -3.53 -0.12 -19.25
N GLU A 24 -2.23 -0.42 -19.24
CA GLU A 24 -1.55 -1.09 -20.36
C GLU A 24 -1.96 -2.57 -20.50
N ASN A 25 -2.16 -3.26 -19.37
CA ASN A 25 -2.54 -4.67 -19.31
C ASN A 25 -3.97 -4.88 -18.81
N ASN A 26 -4.74 -3.80 -18.64
CA ASN A 26 -6.05 -3.76 -17.99
C ASN A 26 -6.10 -4.60 -16.69
N SER A 27 -5.02 -4.53 -15.92
CA SER A 27 -4.78 -5.40 -14.76
C SER A 27 -4.70 -4.55 -13.49
N TYR A 28 -4.92 -5.18 -12.34
CA TYR A 28 -5.02 -4.51 -11.06
C TYR A 28 -3.97 -5.05 -10.11
N ILE A 29 -3.24 -4.15 -9.44
CA ILE A 29 -2.16 -4.51 -8.54
C ILE A 29 -2.46 -3.95 -7.16
N GLY A 30 -2.53 -4.84 -6.18
CA GLY A 30 -2.62 -4.50 -4.77
C GLY A 30 -1.23 -4.27 -4.18
N LYS A 31 -1.09 -3.22 -3.38
CA LYS A 31 0.15 -2.82 -2.72
C LYS A 31 -0.14 -2.63 -1.25
N ILE A 32 0.78 -3.09 -0.38
CA ILE A 32 0.80 -2.68 1.02
C ILE A 32 2.06 -1.88 1.27
N ILE A 33 1.90 -0.70 1.84
CA ILE A 33 2.97 0.22 2.19
C ILE A 33 2.96 0.39 3.70
N LYS A 34 4.09 0.17 4.36
CA LYS A 34 4.26 0.43 5.78
C LYS A 34 4.60 1.90 5.98
N ARG A 35 3.78 2.61 6.75
CA ARG A 35 4.10 3.93 7.26
C ARG A 35 4.83 3.77 8.58
N GLN A 36 6.16 3.89 8.56
CA GLN A 36 6.91 3.97 9.81
C GLN A 36 6.64 5.34 10.43
N GLY A 37 5.94 5.34 11.57
CA GLY A 37 5.70 6.54 12.35
C GLY A 37 7.02 7.21 12.68
N GLN A 38 7.18 8.43 12.18
CA GLN A 38 8.12 9.42 12.67
C GLN A 38 7.96 9.47 14.20
N SER A 39 8.94 8.95 14.96
CA SER A 39 9.14 9.47 16.31
C SER A 39 9.37 10.95 16.13
N LEU A 40 8.44 11.76 16.62
CA LEU A 40 8.54 13.22 16.67
C LEU A 40 9.73 13.60 17.55
N SER A 41 10.95 13.47 17.04
CA SER A 41 12.10 14.20 17.55
C SER A 41 12.04 15.56 16.89
N GLU A 42 11.54 16.54 17.64
CA GLU A 42 11.56 17.96 17.32
C GLU A 42 12.94 18.35 16.78
N GLY A 43 12.99 18.94 15.56
CA GLY A 43 14.15 19.72 15.13
C GLY A 43 14.91 19.26 13.89
N ALA A 44 14.29 18.60 12.92
CA ALA A 44 14.91 18.43 11.60
C ALA A 44 13.96 18.87 10.47
N GLU A 45 14.20 20.08 9.96
CA GLU A 45 13.70 20.56 8.67
C GLU A 45 14.36 19.75 7.53
N GLN A 46 13.90 18.52 7.32
CA GLN A 46 14.10 17.80 6.08
C GLN A 46 12.72 17.58 5.45
N PRO A 47 12.61 17.66 4.11
CA PRO A 47 11.33 17.44 3.43
C PRO A 47 10.78 16.10 3.88
N ALA A 48 9.50 16.08 4.22
CA ALA A 48 8.77 14.92 4.68
C ALA A 48 8.63 13.86 3.57
N GLU A 49 9.75 13.31 3.11
CA GLU A 49 9.80 12.00 2.46
C GLU A 49 9.54 10.98 3.57
N ALA A 50 8.25 10.85 3.85
CA ALA A 50 7.66 9.83 4.67
C ALA A 50 8.33 8.49 4.37
N ASN A 51 8.82 7.83 5.42
CA ASN A 51 9.40 6.48 5.36
C ASN A 51 8.28 5.47 5.04
N GLU A 52 7.80 5.51 3.81
CA GLU A 52 6.79 4.66 3.20
C GLU A 52 7.50 3.49 2.51
N GLU A 53 7.55 2.35 3.21
CA GLU A 53 8.22 1.14 2.70
C GLU A 53 7.20 0.22 2.02
N LEU A 54 7.37 -0.07 0.74
CA LEU A 54 6.57 -1.09 0.05
C LEU A 54 6.90 -2.46 0.63
N ILE A 55 5.98 -3.04 1.40
CA ILE A 55 6.15 -4.36 2.02
C ILE A 55 5.50 -5.48 1.21
N PHE A 56 4.61 -5.14 0.28
CA PHE A 56 3.94 -6.12 -0.57
C PHE A 56 3.50 -5.53 -1.89
N LEU A 57 3.64 -6.34 -2.95
CA LEU A 57 3.15 -6.08 -4.29
C LEU A 57 2.48 -7.37 -4.80
N SER A 58 1.19 -7.33 -5.08
CA SER A 58 0.48 -8.48 -5.63
C SER A 58 0.83 -8.68 -7.10
N PHE A 59 0.66 -9.91 -7.60
CA PHE A 59 0.63 -10.13 -9.04
C PHE A 59 -0.56 -9.40 -9.69
N PRO A 60 -0.46 -9.05 -10.99
CA PRO A 60 -1.55 -8.45 -11.74
C PRO A 60 -2.81 -9.33 -11.67
N GLN A 61 -3.88 -8.77 -11.15
CA GLN A 61 -5.18 -9.41 -11.02
C GLN A 61 -6.11 -8.93 -12.13
N PRO A 62 -7.10 -9.74 -12.54
CA PRO A 62 -8.08 -9.35 -13.54
C PRO A 62 -9.13 -8.36 -13.01
N SER A 63 -9.16 -8.06 -11.70
CA SER A 63 -10.14 -7.15 -11.10
C SER A 63 -9.59 -6.45 -9.85
N ALA A 64 -10.06 -5.23 -9.58
CA ALA A 64 -9.67 -4.45 -8.40
C ALA A 64 -9.97 -5.18 -7.08
N GLU A 65 -11.13 -5.85 -6.98
CA GLU A 65 -11.52 -6.63 -5.81
C GLU A 65 -10.55 -7.79 -5.51
N GLN A 66 -10.02 -8.44 -6.56
CA GLN A 66 -9.04 -9.52 -6.39
C GLN A 66 -7.68 -8.98 -5.94
N ALA A 67 -7.28 -7.82 -6.48
CA ALA A 67 -6.05 -7.13 -6.08
C ALA A 67 -6.13 -6.63 -4.63
N GLU A 68 -7.25 -6.04 -4.24
CA GLU A 68 -7.53 -5.66 -2.86
C GLU A 68 -7.48 -6.88 -1.95
N LYS A 69 -8.21 -7.95 -2.30
CA LYS A 69 -8.25 -9.18 -1.50
C LYS A 69 -6.86 -9.76 -1.30
N ALA A 70 -6.02 -9.81 -2.34
CA ALA A 70 -4.65 -10.32 -2.23
C ALA A 70 -3.80 -9.47 -1.26
N ALA A 71 -3.92 -8.15 -1.33
CA ALA A 71 -3.22 -7.22 -0.44
C ALA A 71 -3.73 -7.32 1.01
N VAL A 72 -5.05 -7.41 1.23
CA VAL A 72 -5.66 -7.64 2.55
C VAL A 72 -5.25 -8.98 3.13
N ASP A 73 -5.25 -10.05 2.32
CA ASP A 73 -4.87 -11.40 2.76
C ASP A 73 -3.42 -11.40 3.27
N TYR A 74 -2.51 -10.78 2.52
CA TYR A 74 -1.13 -10.59 2.97
C TYR A 74 -1.04 -9.75 4.24
N TYR A 75 -1.75 -8.63 4.33
CA TYR A 75 -1.79 -7.81 5.54
C TYR A 75 -2.25 -8.62 6.77
N VAL A 76 -3.27 -9.47 6.63
CA VAL A 76 -3.71 -10.37 7.69
C VAL A 76 -2.61 -11.38 8.04
N GLN A 77 -1.92 -11.95 7.05
CA GLN A 77 -0.84 -12.92 7.29
C GLN A 77 0.32 -12.33 8.09
N ILE A 78 0.74 -11.09 7.80
CA ILE A 78 1.86 -10.45 8.50
C ILE A 78 1.49 -9.88 9.89
N ASN A 79 0.20 -9.83 10.23
CA ASN A 79 -0.31 -9.36 11.53
C ASN A 79 -0.91 -10.48 12.41
N LYS A 80 -0.80 -11.75 11.99
CA LYS A 80 -1.13 -12.92 12.82
C LYS A 80 0.01 -13.26 13.77
#